data_AF-A0A7R9M686-F1
#
_entry.id   AF-A0A7R9M686-F1
#
_cell.length_a   1.000
_cell.length_b   1.000
_cell.length_c   1.000
_cell.angle_alpha   90.00
_cell.angle_beta   90.00
_cell.angle_gamma   90.00
#
_symmetry.space_group_name_H-M   'P 1'
#
loop_
_entity.id
_entity.type
_entity.pdbx_description
1 polymer ?
#
loop_
_entity_poly.entity_id
_entity_poly.type
_entity_poly.pdbx_seq_one_letter_code
_entity_poly.pdbx_strand_id
1 'polypeptide(L)'
;MGIDINHKNDRKVRRTAPKSKDPYLLLLVRLYRFLARRTGQKFNKIVLKRLFMSKTNRPPISLNRLNLNKERQEIKQLFRDIEEKRNEIHREESSLHHTRISLQSEQHSLEQRKLLFDIERVKMQDLAQEIAKRAEELESLGEIALHEKREGHMAMDEAEKFRVELDSKLKFIENSFTKLRAEEEKMNKMKAKVEQELDFIKETKDNIVCNLCSSGLNRVKLNGMTRTSLQDMANVPSFYGSNQWSGLPDDRALLIWQITGQQDAALLQQETAFINAIRTQTLDTDITFQQNEYFIN
;
A
#
# COMPACT_ATOMS: atom_id res chain seq x y z
N MET A 1 80.63 20.78 -84.70
CA MET A 1 79.30 21.32 -85.08
C MET A 1 79.01 22.50 -84.18
N GLY A 2 78.62 23.66 -84.72
CA GLY A 2 78.18 24.80 -83.91
C GLY A 2 76.77 24.54 -83.37
N ILE A 3 76.55 24.77 -82.08
CA ILE A 3 75.23 24.61 -81.46
C ILE A 3 74.56 25.98 -81.46
N ASP A 4 73.39 26.08 -82.08
CA ASP A 4 72.59 27.31 -82.09
C ASP A 4 71.89 27.49 -80.73
N ILE A 5 72.57 28.16 -79.80
CA ILE A 5 72.06 28.46 -78.46
C ILE A 5 71.83 29.96 -78.36
N ASN A 6 70.67 30.35 -77.83
CA ASN A 6 70.36 31.74 -77.56
C ASN A 6 71.02 32.22 -76.26
N HIS A 7 72.12 32.98 -76.39
CA HIS A 7 72.92 33.50 -75.27
C HIS A 7 72.41 34.85 -74.71
N LYS A 8 71.27 35.38 -75.21
CA LYS A 8 70.79 36.74 -74.88
C LYS A 8 70.55 36.97 -73.38
N ASN A 9 70.16 35.92 -72.64
CA ASN A 9 69.73 36.01 -71.25
C ASN A 9 70.72 35.39 -70.24
N ASP A 10 71.89 34.94 -70.69
CA ASP A 10 72.88 34.27 -69.84
C ASP A 10 73.41 35.22 -68.77
N ARG A 11 73.58 36.48 -69.14
CA ARG A 11 74.01 37.53 -68.21
C ARG A 11 72.82 38.06 -67.41
N LYS A 12 72.75 37.68 -66.13
CA LYS A 12 71.78 38.25 -65.18
C LYS A 12 72.20 39.65 -64.73
N VAL A 13 71.39 40.66 -65.03
CA VAL A 13 71.61 42.06 -64.59
C VAL A 13 71.25 42.19 -63.11
N ARG A 14 72.24 41.97 -62.24
CA ARG A 14 72.11 42.16 -60.78
C ARG A 14 73.44 42.58 -60.18
N ARG A 15 73.39 43.35 -59.10
CA ARG A 15 74.60 43.72 -58.35
C ARG A 15 75.02 42.58 -57.44
N THR A 16 76.29 42.19 -57.53
CA THR A 16 76.93 41.15 -56.70
C THR A 16 77.78 41.73 -55.56
N ALA A 17 78.06 43.04 -55.63
CA ALA A 17 78.82 43.84 -54.67
C ALA A 17 78.33 45.31 -54.70
N PRO A 18 78.55 46.09 -53.64
CA PRO A 18 78.27 47.52 -53.66
C PRO A 18 79.27 48.25 -54.58
N LYS A 19 78.84 49.32 -55.25
CA LYS A 19 79.74 50.18 -56.07
C LYS A 19 80.57 51.13 -55.20
N SER A 20 80.09 51.45 -53.99
CA SER A 20 80.75 52.40 -53.07
C SER A 20 82.02 51.79 -52.47
N LYS A 21 83.03 52.62 -52.25
CA LYS A 21 84.30 52.28 -51.56
C LYS A 21 84.28 52.61 -50.05
N ASP A 22 83.12 53.01 -49.51
CA ASP A 22 82.96 53.30 -48.09
C ASP A 22 83.30 52.07 -47.21
N PRO A 23 84.31 52.15 -46.32
CA PRO A 23 84.73 51.04 -45.50
C PRO A 23 83.62 50.51 -44.57
N TYR A 24 82.75 51.39 -44.06
CA TYR A 24 81.67 50.98 -43.14
C TYR A 24 80.63 50.11 -43.86
N LEU A 25 80.24 50.49 -45.08
CA LEU A 25 79.34 49.69 -45.90
C LEU A 25 79.96 48.33 -46.26
N LEU A 26 81.27 48.28 -46.55
CA LEU A 26 81.97 47.04 -46.89
C LEU A 26 82.04 46.07 -45.70
N LEU A 27 82.26 46.58 -44.48
CA LEU A 27 82.21 45.78 -43.26
C LEU A 27 80.81 45.17 -43.04
N LEU A 28 79.75 45.97 -43.19
CA LEU A 28 78.37 45.49 -43.10
C LEU A 28 78.07 44.42 -44.16
N VAL A 29 78.52 44.63 -45.39
CA VAL A 29 78.38 43.63 -46.46
C VAL A 29 79.11 42.33 -46.11
N ARG A 30 80.32 42.40 -45.57
CA ARG A 30 81.10 41.21 -45.16
C ARG A 30 80.35 40.42 -44.09
N LEU A 31 79.82 41.11 -43.09
CA LEU A 31 78.99 40.52 -42.02
C LEU A 31 77.72 39.87 -42.58
N TYR A 32 76.90 40.61 -43.34
CA TYR A 32 75.65 40.06 -43.88
C TYR A 32 75.86 38.98 -44.94
N ARG A 33 77.01 38.97 -45.64
CA ARG A 33 77.40 37.90 -46.57
C ARG A 33 77.76 36.61 -45.84
N PHE A 34 78.40 36.72 -44.67
CA PHE A 34 78.62 35.58 -43.78
C PHE A 34 77.30 35.06 -43.22
N LEU A 35 76.47 35.94 -42.64
CA LEU A 35 75.17 35.57 -42.08
C LEU A 35 74.24 34.94 -43.12
N ALA A 36 74.08 35.56 -44.30
CA ALA A 36 73.19 35.05 -45.34
C ALA A 36 73.57 33.65 -45.86
N ARG A 37 74.85 33.27 -45.75
CA ARG A 37 75.35 31.93 -46.13
C ARG A 37 75.14 30.91 -45.02
N ARG A 38 75.38 31.30 -43.76
CA ARG A 38 75.39 30.39 -42.61
C ARG A 38 74.02 30.20 -41.94
N THR A 39 73.18 31.24 -41.88
CA THR A 39 71.91 31.18 -41.13
C THR A 39 70.73 30.71 -41.97
N GLY A 40 70.81 30.73 -43.30
CA GLY A 40 69.70 30.35 -44.20
C GLY A 40 68.50 31.30 -44.26
N GLN A 41 68.27 32.12 -43.23
CA GLN A 41 67.16 33.06 -43.09
C GLN A 41 66.99 34.03 -44.28
N LYS A 42 65.75 34.18 -44.77
CA LYS A 42 65.42 35.02 -45.94
C LYS A 42 65.71 36.51 -45.66
N PHE A 43 65.52 36.97 -44.43
CA PHE A 43 65.79 38.35 -44.01
C PHE A 43 67.23 38.79 -44.33
N ASN A 44 68.23 38.01 -43.91
CA ASN A 44 69.65 38.34 -44.13
C ASN A 44 70.01 38.43 -45.61
N LYS A 45 69.42 37.58 -46.45
CA LYS A 45 69.58 37.62 -47.92
C LYS A 45 68.98 38.90 -48.51
N ILE A 46 67.84 39.37 -47.99
CA ILE A 46 67.19 40.62 -48.44
C ILE A 46 68.01 41.84 -48.01
N VAL A 47 68.49 41.88 -46.76
CA VAL A 47 69.34 42.97 -46.27
C VAL A 47 70.62 43.07 -47.10
N LEU A 48 71.31 41.95 -47.36
CA LEU A 48 72.50 41.92 -48.21
C LEU A 48 72.23 42.48 -49.61
N LYS A 49 71.10 42.10 -50.24
CA LYS A 49 70.68 42.65 -51.54
C LYS A 49 70.43 44.17 -51.46
N ARG A 50 69.81 44.66 -50.39
CA ARG A 50 69.53 46.09 -50.18
C ARG A 50 70.82 46.90 -49.95
N LEU A 51 71.84 46.34 -49.31
CA LEU A 51 73.14 47.00 -49.16
C LEU A 51 73.85 47.23 -50.51
N PHE A 52 73.58 46.40 -51.53
CA PHE A 52 74.15 46.58 -52.88
C PHE A 52 73.43 47.65 -53.74
N MET A 53 72.26 48.12 -53.30
CA MET A 53 71.43 49.05 -54.08
C MET A 53 72.08 50.43 -54.25
N SER A 54 71.73 51.12 -55.33
CA SER A 54 72.07 52.54 -55.54
C SER A 54 71.36 53.42 -54.51
N LYS A 55 71.79 54.69 -54.42
CA LYS A 55 71.12 55.70 -53.58
C LYS A 55 69.67 55.95 -54.03
N THR A 56 69.43 56.03 -55.34
CA THR A 56 68.08 56.18 -55.92
C THR A 56 67.13 55.05 -55.50
N ASN A 57 67.63 53.82 -55.39
CA ASN A 57 66.84 52.65 -54.99
C ASN A 57 66.77 52.48 -53.45
N ARG A 58 67.33 53.42 -52.69
CA ARG A 58 67.26 53.50 -51.22
C ARG A 58 66.72 54.88 -50.82
N PRO A 59 65.45 55.18 -51.13
CA PRO A 59 64.84 56.46 -50.80
C PRO A 59 64.77 56.66 -49.27
N PRO A 60 64.81 57.91 -48.78
CA PRO A 60 64.61 58.20 -47.37
C PRO A 60 63.22 57.77 -46.91
N ILE A 61 63.12 57.29 -45.67
CA ILE A 61 61.85 56.89 -45.05
C ILE A 61 61.50 57.96 -44.00
N SER A 62 60.28 58.50 -44.06
CA SER A 62 59.78 59.49 -43.08
C SER A 62 59.40 58.82 -41.75
N LEU A 63 59.48 59.58 -40.66
CA LEU A 63 59.08 59.11 -39.32
C LEU A 63 57.61 58.69 -39.28
N ASN A 64 56.71 59.46 -39.90
CA ASN A 64 55.29 59.13 -39.99
C ASN A 64 55.07 57.74 -40.61
N ARG A 65 55.84 57.38 -41.64
CA ARG A 65 55.72 56.06 -42.29
C ARG A 65 56.16 54.92 -41.38
N LEU A 66 57.10 55.14 -40.47
CA LEU A 66 57.51 54.13 -39.48
C LEU A 66 56.42 53.92 -38.43
N ASN A 67 55.85 55.01 -37.90
CA ASN A 67 54.79 54.96 -36.90
C ASN A 67 53.52 54.28 -37.44
N LEU A 68 53.08 54.66 -38.64
CA LEU A 68 51.93 54.02 -39.30
C LEU A 68 52.10 52.50 -39.46
N ASN A 69 53.31 52.02 -39.73
CA ASN A 69 53.55 50.57 -39.83
C ASN A 69 53.49 49.86 -38.48
N LYS A 70 53.91 50.52 -37.40
CA LYS A 70 53.79 49.98 -36.03
C LYS A 70 52.32 49.92 -35.60
N GLU A 71 51.60 51.04 -35.71
CA GLU A 71 50.17 51.12 -35.40
C GLU A 71 49.37 50.09 -36.19
N ARG A 72 49.68 49.90 -37.48
CA ARG A 72 49.03 48.87 -38.30
C ARG A 72 49.30 47.45 -37.80
N GLN A 73 50.45 47.17 -37.21
CA GLN A 73 50.74 45.86 -36.61
C GLN A 73 49.99 45.66 -35.31
N GLU A 74 49.94 46.68 -34.46
CA GLU A 74 49.17 46.69 -33.21
C GLU A 74 47.68 46.49 -33.47
N ILE A 75 47.09 47.24 -34.41
CA ILE A 75 45.70 47.06 -34.82
C ILE A 75 45.42 45.63 -35.30
N LYS A 76 46.35 45.04 -36.07
CA LYS A 76 46.22 43.64 -36.51
C LYS A 76 46.31 42.63 -35.36
N GLN A 77 47.06 42.94 -34.31
CA GLN A 77 47.10 42.12 -33.09
C GLN A 77 45.75 42.23 -32.38
N LEU A 78 45.28 43.45 -32.13
CA LEU A 78 43.99 43.70 -31.48
C LEU A 78 42.82 43.01 -32.22
N PHE A 79 42.78 43.04 -33.55
CA PHE A 79 41.75 42.32 -34.30
C PHE A 79 41.78 40.80 -34.07
N ARG A 80 42.98 40.19 -33.99
CA ARG A 80 43.09 38.76 -33.66
C ARG A 80 42.61 38.48 -32.25
N ASP A 81 43.01 39.31 -31.30
CA ASP A 81 42.62 39.14 -29.90
C ASP A 81 41.09 39.29 -29.72
N ILE A 82 40.47 40.22 -30.45
CA ILE A 82 39.00 40.39 -30.49
C ILE A 82 38.33 39.16 -31.09
N GLU A 83 38.84 38.61 -32.19
CA GLU A 83 38.30 37.40 -32.80
C GLU A 83 38.42 36.18 -31.88
N GLU A 84 39.56 36.03 -31.20
CA GLU A 84 39.76 34.97 -30.21
C GLU A 84 38.79 35.10 -29.04
N LYS A 85 38.64 36.32 -28.48
CA LYS A 85 37.68 36.59 -27.40
C LYS A 85 36.23 36.35 -27.84
N ARG A 86 35.87 36.71 -29.07
CA ARG A 86 34.54 36.44 -29.61
C ARG A 86 34.27 34.94 -29.72
N ASN A 87 35.26 34.15 -30.14
CA ASN A 87 35.14 32.70 -30.20
C ASN A 87 35.04 32.06 -28.81
N GLU A 88 35.77 32.60 -27.84
CA GLU A 88 35.68 32.18 -26.43
C GLU A 88 34.26 32.42 -25.88
N ILE A 89 33.73 33.63 -26.05
CA ILE A 89 32.35 33.99 -25.65
C ILE A 89 31.34 33.05 -26.29
N HIS A 90 31.45 32.76 -27.59
CA HIS A 90 30.50 31.87 -28.27
C HIS A 90 30.53 30.44 -27.69
N ARG A 91 31.71 29.93 -27.30
CA ARG A 91 31.82 28.61 -26.66
C ARG A 91 31.16 28.61 -25.29
N GLU A 92 31.41 29.65 -24.50
CA GLU A 92 30.78 29.82 -23.19
C GLU A 92 29.26 29.93 -23.31
N GLU A 93 28.75 30.75 -24.23
CA GLU A 93 27.32 30.87 -24.52
C GLU A 93 26.68 29.54 -24.90
N SER A 94 27.36 28.73 -25.73
CA SER A 94 26.87 27.40 -26.11
C SER A 94 26.82 26.46 -24.91
N SER A 95 27.84 26.49 -24.06
CA SER A 95 27.87 25.69 -22.82
C SER A 95 26.75 26.08 -21.85
N LEU A 96 26.52 27.40 -21.67
CA LEU A 96 25.47 27.94 -20.82
C LEU A 96 24.07 27.67 -21.38
N HIS A 97 23.93 27.60 -22.70
CA HIS A 97 22.68 27.23 -23.34
C HIS A 97 22.32 25.76 -23.05
N HIS A 98 23.30 24.86 -23.16
CA HIS A 98 23.09 23.45 -22.81
C HIS A 98 22.74 23.26 -21.33
N THR A 99 23.45 23.94 -20.42
CA THR A 99 23.12 23.87 -18.98
C THR A 99 21.74 24.44 -18.68
N ARG A 100 21.35 25.55 -19.31
CA ARG A 100 19.99 26.11 -19.19
C ARG A 100 18.92 25.10 -19.61
N ILE A 101 19.10 24.42 -20.74
CA ILE A 101 18.16 23.40 -21.20
C ILE A 101 18.06 22.23 -20.20
N SER A 102 19.20 21.75 -19.69
CA SER A 102 19.23 20.67 -18.68
C SER A 102 18.48 21.07 -17.42
N LEU A 103 18.72 22.28 -16.90
CA LEU A 103 18.04 22.79 -15.72
C LEU A 103 16.54 22.97 -15.95
N GLN A 104 16.12 23.39 -17.14
CA GLN A 104 14.70 23.48 -17.49
C GLN A 104 14.03 22.11 -17.50
N SER A 105 14.69 21.07 -18.05
CA SER A 105 14.15 19.71 -17.99
C SER A 105 14.08 19.16 -16.56
N GLU A 106 15.09 19.46 -15.73
CA GLU A 106 15.09 19.07 -14.31
C GLU A 106 13.97 19.75 -13.54
N GLN A 107 13.78 21.06 -13.72
CA GLN A 107 12.67 21.81 -13.13
C GLN A 107 11.32 21.19 -13.49
N HIS A 108 11.12 20.88 -14.78
CA HIS A 108 9.88 20.24 -15.22
C HIS A 108 9.67 18.86 -14.57
N SER A 109 10.73 18.05 -14.45
CA SER A 109 10.66 16.75 -13.76
C SER A 109 10.32 16.88 -12.28
N LEU A 110 10.84 17.91 -11.61
CA LEU A 110 10.56 18.19 -10.21
C LEU A 110 9.13 18.68 -10.01
N GLU A 111 8.60 19.50 -10.92
CA GLU A 111 7.20 19.93 -10.91
C GLU A 111 6.25 18.74 -11.06
N GLN A 112 6.53 17.83 -12.01
CA GLN A 112 5.75 16.59 -12.17
C GLN A 112 5.79 15.75 -10.88
N ARG A 113 6.97 15.59 -10.27
CA ARG A 113 7.12 14.84 -9.02
C ARG A 113 6.39 15.49 -7.86
N LYS A 114 6.41 16.82 -7.76
CA LYS A 114 5.65 17.57 -6.75
C LYS A 114 4.16 17.30 -6.92
N LEU A 115 3.64 17.32 -8.14
CA LEU A 115 2.24 17.05 -8.43
C LEU A 115 1.86 15.62 -8.01
N LEU A 116 2.72 14.63 -8.25
CA LEU A 116 2.50 13.26 -7.77
C LEU A 116 2.45 13.20 -6.24
N PHE A 117 3.38 13.85 -5.55
CA PHE A 117 3.37 13.91 -4.08
C PHE A 117 2.12 14.61 -3.54
N ASP A 118 1.65 15.67 -4.19
CA ASP A 118 0.41 16.36 -3.79
C ASP A 118 -0.80 15.41 -3.93
N ILE A 119 -0.86 14.61 -5.00
CA ILE A 119 -1.89 13.56 -5.18
C ILE A 119 -1.80 12.50 -4.08
N GLU A 120 -0.61 11.97 -3.81
CA GLU A 120 -0.38 10.98 -2.75
C GLU A 120 -0.77 11.53 -1.38
N ARG A 121 -0.45 12.80 -1.10
CA ARG A 121 -0.83 13.46 0.16
C ARG A 121 -2.35 13.50 0.34
N VAL A 122 -3.10 13.82 -0.71
CA VAL A 122 -4.58 13.81 -0.65
C VAL A 122 -5.09 12.39 -0.36
N LYS A 123 -4.58 11.38 -1.06
CA LYS A 123 -4.95 9.97 -0.80
C LYS A 123 -4.68 9.57 0.66
N MET A 124 -3.54 9.98 1.21
CA MET A 124 -3.21 9.69 2.61
C MET A 124 -4.13 10.44 3.59
N GLN A 125 -4.57 11.65 3.26
CA GLN A 125 -5.57 12.38 4.04
C GLN A 125 -6.93 11.67 4.02
N ASP A 126 -7.37 11.19 2.86
CA ASP A 126 -8.63 10.45 2.73
C ASP A 126 -8.59 9.14 3.54
N LEU A 127 -7.50 8.38 3.42
CA LEU A 127 -7.27 7.18 4.22
C LEU A 127 -7.28 7.47 5.73
N ALA A 128 -6.67 8.58 6.15
CA ALA A 128 -6.68 8.99 7.56
C ALA A 128 -8.11 9.32 8.04
N GLN A 129 -8.92 9.97 7.21
CA GLN A 129 -10.33 10.23 7.52
C GLN A 129 -11.15 8.94 7.61
N GLU A 130 -10.92 7.97 6.72
CA GLU A 130 -11.58 6.66 6.78
C GLU A 130 -11.20 5.89 8.05
N ILE A 131 -9.93 5.89 8.42
CA ILE A 131 -9.45 5.26 9.66
C ILE A 131 -10.11 5.93 10.88
N ALA A 132 -10.21 7.26 10.89
CA ALA A 132 -10.87 7.98 11.97
C ALA A 132 -12.36 7.60 12.10
N LYS A 133 -13.10 7.55 10.98
CA LYS A 133 -14.51 7.09 10.98
C LYS A 133 -14.65 5.68 11.50
N ARG A 134 -13.80 4.75 11.05
CA ARG A 134 -13.82 3.36 11.54
C ARG A 134 -13.48 3.26 13.03
N ALA A 135 -12.62 4.13 13.54
CA ALA A 135 -12.32 4.19 14.97
C ALA A 135 -13.55 4.64 15.77
N GLU A 136 -14.25 5.69 15.32
CA GLU A 136 -15.52 6.15 15.92
C GLU A 136 -16.60 5.04 15.90
N GLU A 137 -16.73 4.31 14.78
CA GLU A 137 -17.62 3.16 14.66
C GLU A 137 -17.27 2.07 15.70
N LEU A 138 -15.99 1.72 15.86
CA LEU A 138 -15.54 0.74 16.84
C LEU A 138 -15.77 1.20 18.28
N GLU A 139 -15.58 2.49 18.58
CA GLU A 139 -15.90 3.06 19.89
C GLU A 139 -17.40 2.91 20.20
N SER A 140 -18.28 3.24 19.25
CA SER A 140 -19.73 3.09 19.42
C SER A 140 -20.16 1.64 19.64
N LEU A 141 -19.56 0.69 18.91
CA LEU A 141 -19.80 -0.74 19.11
C LEU A 141 -19.29 -1.20 20.48
N GLY A 142 -18.15 -0.67 20.93
CA GLY A 142 -17.62 -0.91 22.27
C GLY A 142 -18.59 -0.45 23.36
N GLU A 143 -19.21 0.72 23.20
CA GLU A 143 -20.23 1.23 24.13
C GLU A 143 -21.48 0.35 24.17
N ILE A 144 -21.98 -0.08 23.01
CA ILE A 144 -23.12 -1.00 22.91
C ILE A 144 -22.81 -2.33 23.61
N ALA A 145 -21.65 -2.94 23.33
CA ALA A 145 -21.24 -4.19 23.98
C ALA A 145 -21.10 -4.05 25.50
N LEU A 146 -20.62 -2.90 25.99
CA LEU A 146 -20.56 -2.60 27.43
C LEU A 146 -21.96 -2.41 28.06
N HIS A 147 -22.92 -1.88 27.31
CA HIS A 147 -24.31 -1.75 27.73
C HIS A 147 -24.97 -3.13 27.84
N GLU A 148 -24.89 -3.94 26.78
CA GLU A 148 -25.43 -5.30 26.77
C GLU A 148 -24.83 -6.18 27.87
N LYS A 149 -23.52 -6.04 28.13
CA LYS A 149 -22.87 -6.73 29.24
C LYS A 149 -23.45 -6.32 30.60
N ARG A 150 -23.73 -5.03 30.81
CA ARG A 150 -24.37 -4.53 32.04
C ARG A 150 -25.79 -5.06 32.19
N GLU A 151 -26.59 -5.05 31.12
CA GLU A 151 -27.93 -5.63 31.12
C GLU A 151 -27.91 -7.13 31.41
N GLY A 152 -26.97 -7.87 30.80
CA GLY A 152 -26.76 -9.29 31.08
C GLY A 152 -26.40 -9.56 32.55
N HIS A 153 -25.55 -8.72 33.15
CA HIS A 153 -25.26 -8.81 34.59
C HIS A 153 -26.50 -8.54 35.46
N MET A 154 -27.29 -7.51 35.15
CA MET A 154 -28.52 -7.21 35.88
C MET A 154 -29.55 -8.37 35.77
N ALA A 155 -29.73 -8.91 34.57
CA ALA A 155 -30.61 -10.06 34.34
C ALA A 155 -30.14 -11.30 35.11
N MET A 156 -28.82 -11.50 35.23
CA MET A 156 -28.24 -12.60 36.02
C MET A 156 -28.48 -12.40 37.52
N ASP A 157 -28.29 -11.18 38.04
CA ASP A 157 -28.57 -10.84 39.45
C ASP A 157 -30.06 -11.02 39.78
N GLU A 158 -30.95 -10.65 38.87
CA GLU A 158 -32.40 -10.89 39.00
C GLU A 158 -32.73 -12.38 39.00
N ALA A 159 -32.16 -13.16 38.07
CA ALA A 159 -32.32 -14.61 38.04
C ALA A 159 -31.83 -15.27 39.35
N GLU A 160 -30.75 -14.76 39.94
CA GLU A 160 -30.25 -15.25 41.22
C GLU A 160 -31.20 -14.94 42.39
N LYS A 161 -31.82 -13.75 42.42
CA LYS A 161 -32.88 -13.42 43.39
C LYS A 161 -34.07 -14.37 43.26
N PHE A 162 -34.54 -14.62 42.03
CA PHE A 162 -35.62 -15.57 41.77
C PHE A 162 -35.25 -16.99 42.19
N ARG A 163 -34.00 -17.43 41.95
CA ARG A 163 -33.50 -18.74 42.38
C ARG A 163 -33.55 -18.87 43.90
N VAL A 164 -33.07 -17.87 44.64
CA VAL A 164 -33.12 -17.84 46.11
C VAL A 164 -34.57 -17.85 46.62
N GLU A 165 -35.47 -17.12 45.99
CA GLU A 165 -36.89 -17.13 46.34
C GLU A 165 -37.53 -18.51 46.12
N LEU A 166 -37.26 -19.13 44.97
CA LEU A 166 -37.73 -20.49 44.66
C LEU A 166 -37.19 -21.51 45.66
N ASP A 167 -35.90 -21.46 46.00
CA ASP A 167 -35.30 -22.34 47.01
C ASP A 167 -35.97 -22.16 48.38
N SER A 168 -36.34 -20.93 48.74
CA SER A 168 -37.04 -20.66 50.00
C SER A 168 -38.45 -21.24 50.01
N LYS A 169 -39.18 -21.14 48.88
CA LYS A 169 -40.50 -21.74 48.68
C LYS A 169 -40.43 -23.27 48.70
N LEU A 170 -39.43 -23.86 48.05
CA LEU A 170 -39.19 -25.31 48.06
C LEU A 170 -38.94 -25.80 49.49
N LYS A 171 -38.05 -25.15 50.25
CA LYS A 171 -37.82 -25.48 51.67
C LYS A 171 -39.09 -25.37 52.51
N PHE A 172 -39.93 -24.36 52.27
CA PHE A 172 -41.21 -24.22 52.96
C PHE A 172 -42.18 -25.37 52.63
N ILE A 173 -42.25 -25.76 51.35
CA ILE A 173 -43.06 -26.88 50.89
C ILE A 173 -42.56 -28.20 51.50
N GLU A 174 -41.25 -28.45 51.49
CA GLU A 174 -40.63 -29.63 52.13
C GLU A 174 -40.95 -29.69 53.64
N ASN A 175 -40.81 -28.57 54.35
CA ASN A 175 -41.19 -28.46 55.76
C ASN A 175 -42.69 -28.71 55.99
N SER A 176 -43.54 -28.31 55.05
CA SER A 176 -44.98 -28.56 55.13
C SER A 176 -45.31 -30.03 54.87
N PHE A 177 -44.67 -30.65 53.87
CA PHE A 177 -44.81 -32.09 53.60
C PHE A 177 -44.34 -32.95 54.77
N THR A 178 -43.23 -32.60 55.42
CA THR A 178 -42.74 -33.34 56.61
C THR A 178 -43.72 -33.24 57.78
N LYS A 179 -44.32 -32.06 58.02
CA LYS A 179 -45.39 -31.89 59.02
C LYS A 179 -46.61 -32.75 58.70
N LEU A 180 -47.09 -32.70 57.46
CA LEU A 180 -48.24 -33.48 57.02
C LEU A 180 -47.98 -34.99 57.13
N ARG A 181 -46.78 -35.47 56.77
CA ARG A 181 -46.40 -36.89 56.98
C ARG A 181 -46.40 -37.27 58.46
N ALA A 182 -45.89 -36.41 59.34
CA ALA A 182 -45.92 -36.67 60.79
C ALA A 182 -47.35 -36.69 61.35
N GLU A 183 -48.25 -35.87 60.82
CA GLU A 183 -49.69 -35.92 61.15
C GLU A 183 -50.36 -37.17 60.60
N GLU A 184 -50.07 -37.57 59.36
CA GLU A 184 -50.55 -38.81 58.76
C GLU A 184 -50.11 -40.02 59.58
N GLU A 185 -48.85 -40.08 60.04
CA GLU A 185 -48.37 -41.13 60.94
C GLU A 185 -49.13 -41.14 62.27
N LYS A 186 -49.47 -39.99 62.84
CA LYS A 186 -50.30 -39.90 64.06
C LYS A 186 -51.70 -40.40 63.79
N MET A 187 -52.31 -40.01 62.67
CA MET A 187 -53.64 -40.46 62.26
C MET A 187 -53.67 -41.97 61.99
N ASN A 188 -52.62 -42.52 61.37
CA ASN A 188 -52.47 -43.96 61.16
C ASN A 188 -52.31 -44.72 62.48
N LYS A 189 -51.56 -44.18 63.45
CA LYS A 189 -51.50 -44.74 64.82
C LYS A 189 -52.86 -44.69 65.52
N MET A 190 -53.62 -43.60 65.38
CA MET A 190 -54.98 -43.50 65.92
C MET A 190 -55.94 -44.50 65.23
N LYS A 191 -55.87 -44.62 63.91
CA LYS A 191 -56.64 -45.59 63.13
C LYS A 191 -56.33 -47.02 63.57
N ALA A 192 -55.05 -47.38 63.72
CA ALA A 192 -54.64 -48.69 64.21
C ALA A 192 -55.16 -48.99 65.62
N LYS A 193 -55.21 -47.99 66.53
CA LYS A 193 -55.85 -48.14 67.84
C LYS A 193 -57.35 -48.39 67.73
N VAL A 194 -58.05 -47.63 66.89
CA VAL A 194 -59.49 -47.81 66.65
C VAL A 194 -59.77 -49.18 66.00
N GLU A 195 -58.91 -49.66 65.09
CA GLU A 195 -59.01 -51.00 64.50
C GLU A 195 -58.80 -52.09 65.56
N GLN A 196 -57.81 -51.94 66.44
CA GLN A 196 -57.63 -52.84 67.59
C GLN A 196 -58.84 -52.85 68.53
N GLU A 197 -59.44 -51.68 68.80
CA GLU A 197 -60.69 -51.58 69.58
C GLU A 197 -61.87 -52.26 68.86
N LEU A 198 -61.99 -52.10 67.53
CA LEU A 198 -63.01 -52.76 66.74
C LEU A 198 -62.85 -54.28 66.72
N ASP A 199 -61.63 -54.79 66.62
CA ASP A 199 -61.37 -56.23 66.65
C ASP A 199 -61.61 -56.82 68.04
N PHE A 200 -61.29 -56.10 69.12
CA PHE A 200 -61.70 -56.47 70.48
C PHE A 200 -63.25 -56.50 70.64
N ILE A 201 -63.96 -55.55 70.02
CA ILE A 201 -65.44 -55.55 70.00
C ILE A 201 -66.00 -56.71 69.15
N LYS A 202 -65.36 -57.08 68.04
CA LYS A 202 -65.77 -58.24 67.24
C LYS A 202 -65.51 -59.55 67.98
N GLU A 203 -64.36 -59.70 68.63
CA GLU A 203 -64.04 -60.88 69.44
C GLU A 203 -64.99 -61.02 70.64
N THR A 204 -65.38 -59.92 71.28
CA THR A 204 -66.40 -59.95 72.35
C THR A 204 -67.80 -60.21 71.81
N LYS A 205 -68.15 -59.74 70.61
CA LYS A 205 -69.41 -60.04 69.93
C LYS A 205 -69.52 -61.50 69.48
N ASP A 206 -68.44 -62.05 68.93
CA ASP A 206 -68.39 -63.42 68.39
C ASP A 206 -68.24 -64.48 69.51
N ASN A 207 -67.93 -64.06 70.75
CA ASN A 207 -67.92 -64.92 71.94
C ASN A 207 -69.22 -64.88 72.78
N ILE A 208 -70.30 -64.27 72.28
CA ILE A 208 -71.63 -64.34 72.92
C ILE A 208 -72.40 -65.54 72.36
N VAL A 209 -72.37 -66.66 73.09
CA VAL A 209 -73.10 -67.90 72.76
C VAL A 209 -74.38 -68.01 73.61
N CYS A 210 -75.52 -68.26 72.95
CA CYS A 210 -76.83 -68.41 73.59
C CYS A 210 -76.91 -69.71 74.39
N ASN A 211 -77.04 -69.60 75.73
CA ASN A 211 -77.13 -70.72 76.67
C ASN A 211 -78.41 -71.58 76.57
N LEU A 212 -79.26 -71.36 75.56
CA LEU A 212 -80.54 -72.08 75.41
C LEU A 212 -80.70 -72.88 74.11
N CYS A 213 -79.81 -72.74 73.11
CA CYS A 213 -80.06 -73.38 71.82
C CYS A 213 -78.83 -73.76 70.97
N SER A 214 -77.59 -73.66 71.47
CA SER A 214 -76.36 -74.14 70.81
C SER A 214 -76.24 -73.81 69.31
N SER A 215 -76.83 -72.68 68.89
CA SER A 215 -76.89 -72.18 67.52
C SER A 215 -76.51 -70.70 67.57
N GLY A 216 -75.54 -70.30 66.74
CA GLY A 216 -75.03 -68.93 66.71
C GLY A 216 -76.09 -67.91 66.30
N LEU A 217 -76.24 -66.85 67.10
CA LEU A 217 -77.11 -65.71 66.80
C LEU A 217 -76.42 -64.81 65.76
N ASN A 218 -76.62 -65.11 64.48
CA ASN A 218 -76.98 -64.17 63.42
C ASN A 218 -76.59 -64.69 62.02
N ARG A 219 -77.62 -65.18 61.30
CA ARG A 219 -77.80 -64.85 59.88
C ARG A 219 -78.52 -63.52 59.82
N VAL A 220 -77.87 -62.50 59.27
CA VAL A 220 -78.57 -61.37 58.64
C VAL A 220 -77.97 -61.21 57.24
N LYS A 221 -78.78 -61.52 56.22
CA LYS A 221 -78.58 -61.01 54.87
C LYS A 221 -78.85 -59.52 54.88
N LEU A 222 -77.87 -58.70 54.53
CA LEU A 222 -78.07 -57.34 54.05
C LEU A 222 -77.56 -57.26 52.62
N ASN A 223 -78.50 -57.03 51.70
CA ASN A 223 -78.23 -56.57 50.36
C ASN A 223 -77.62 -55.16 50.43
N GLY A 224 -76.59 -54.88 49.64
CA GLY A 224 -76.11 -53.51 49.46
C GLY A 224 -74.75 -53.41 48.79
N MET A 225 -74.75 -52.86 47.58
CA MET A 225 -73.61 -52.25 46.89
C MET A 225 -72.46 -53.16 46.46
N THR A 226 -72.56 -53.63 45.22
CA THR A 226 -71.41 -53.78 44.33
C THR A 226 -70.58 -52.50 44.35
N ARG A 227 -69.28 -52.65 44.64
CA ARG A 227 -68.23 -51.63 44.53
C ARG A 227 -68.42 -50.79 43.26
N THR A 228 -68.78 -49.53 43.44
CA THR A 228 -68.36 -48.46 42.55
C THR A 228 -66.85 -48.34 42.66
N SER A 229 -66.11 -48.83 41.66
CA SER A 229 -64.79 -48.28 41.39
C SER A 229 -64.98 -46.92 40.71
N LEU A 230 -65.03 -45.86 41.51
CA LEU A 230 -64.78 -44.50 41.06
C LEU A 230 -63.32 -44.22 41.42
N GLN A 231 -62.43 -44.48 40.47
CA GLN A 231 -61.91 -43.44 39.59
C GLN A 231 -60.93 -42.54 40.35
N ASP A 232 -59.65 -42.92 40.19
CA ASP A 232 -58.59 -41.94 39.99
C ASP A 232 -59.07 -40.90 38.97
N MET A 233 -59.33 -39.69 39.45
CA MET A 233 -59.56 -38.52 38.63
C MET A 233 -58.73 -37.38 39.20
N ALA A 234 -57.48 -37.32 38.76
CA ALA A 234 -56.95 -36.13 38.08
C ALA A 234 -55.46 -36.34 37.80
N ASN A 235 -55.15 -37.11 36.75
CA ASN A 235 -53.92 -36.87 36.02
C ASN A 235 -54.19 -36.87 34.52
N VAL A 236 -53.94 -35.70 33.93
CA VAL A 236 -53.68 -35.38 32.53
C VAL A 236 -54.86 -35.41 31.54
N PRO A 237 -55.33 -34.24 31.07
CA PRO A 237 -55.99 -34.14 29.77
C PRO A 237 -54.95 -34.44 28.67
N SER A 238 -55.01 -35.64 28.09
CA SER A 238 -54.57 -35.87 26.72
C SER A 238 -55.64 -35.30 25.80
N PHE A 239 -55.57 -33.99 25.54
CA PHE A 239 -56.26 -33.41 24.39
C PHE A 239 -55.40 -33.67 23.16
N TYR A 240 -55.97 -34.44 22.22
CA TYR A 240 -55.50 -34.52 20.85
C TYR A 240 -55.52 -33.10 20.25
N GLY A 241 -54.41 -32.38 20.40
CA GLY A 241 -54.01 -31.27 19.56
C GLY A 241 -53.09 -31.82 18.49
N SER A 242 -53.70 -32.19 17.35
CA SER A 242 -53.10 -32.26 16.02
C SER A 242 -51.56 -32.22 15.97
N ASN A 243 -50.96 -33.40 15.76
CA ASN A 243 -49.82 -33.50 14.87
C ASN A 243 -50.25 -32.96 13.49
N GLN A 244 -50.04 -31.67 13.28
CA GLN A 244 -49.94 -31.08 11.95
C GLN A 244 -48.62 -30.33 11.87
N TRP A 245 -47.54 -31.06 12.11
CA TRP A 245 -46.26 -30.79 11.48
C TRP A 245 -46.34 -31.29 10.03
N SER A 246 -47.02 -30.51 9.19
CA SER A 246 -46.96 -30.65 7.73
C SER A 246 -47.27 -29.27 7.15
N GLY A 247 -46.30 -28.39 7.27
CA GLY A 247 -46.29 -27.04 6.73
C GLY A 247 -44.86 -26.51 6.81
N LEU A 248 -44.13 -26.72 5.71
CA LEU A 248 -42.83 -26.14 5.33
C LEU A 248 -42.32 -24.98 6.20
N PRO A 249 -41.00 -24.96 6.50
CA PRO A 249 -40.11 -24.29 5.54
C PRO A 249 -38.77 -24.98 5.33
N ASP A 250 -38.76 -26.17 4.72
CA ASP A 250 -37.55 -26.68 4.04
C ASP A 250 -37.09 -25.73 2.92
N ASP A 251 -38.01 -24.91 2.39
CA ASP A 251 -37.69 -23.89 1.38
C ASP A 251 -36.85 -22.72 1.91
N ARG A 252 -36.87 -22.38 3.22
CA ARG A 252 -36.06 -21.26 3.73
C ARG A 252 -34.61 -21.63 3.91
N ALA A 253 -34.33 -22.83 4.41
CA ALA A 253 -32.96 -23.31 4.52
C ALA A 253 -32.37 -23.52 3.12
N LEU A 254 -33.15 -24.07 2.17
CA LEU A 254 -32.74 -24.18 0.77
C LEU A 254 -32.62 -22.83 0.07
N LEU A 255 -33.50 -21.84 0.32
CA LEU A 255 -33.34 -20.47 -0.19
C LEU A 255 -32.09 -19.81 0.39
N ILE A 256 -31.83 -19.97 1.70
CA ILE A 256 -30.64 -19.41 2.33
C ILE A 256 -29.40 -20.06 1.72
N TRP A 257 -29.39 -21.39 1.54
CA TRP A 257 -28.28 -22.11 0.91
C TRP A 257 -28.10 -21.75 -0.58
N GLN A 258 -29.20 -21.48 -1.29
CA GLN A 258 -29.18 -21.06 -2.69
C GLN A 258 -28.77 -19.59 -2.84
N ILE A 259 -29.17 -18.71 -1.91
CA ILE A 259 -28.74 -17.31 -1.85
C ILE A 259 -27.26 -17.22 -1.46
N THR A 260 -26.82 -17.95 -0.43
CA THR A 260 -25.40 -17.99 -0.05
C THR A 260 -24.56 -18.64 -1.15
N GLY A 261 -25.04 -19.72 -1.76
CA GLY A 261 -24.36 -20.34 -2.90
C GLY A 261 -24.29 -19.45 -4.15
N GLN A 262 -25.31 -18.62 -4.41
CA GLN A 262 -25.27 -17.62 -5.49
C GLN A 262 -24.35 -16.44 -5.17
N GLN A 263 -24.31 -15.98 -3.92
CA GLN A 263 -23.39 -14.94 -3.46
C GLN A 263 -21.94 -15.41 -3.52
N ASP A 264 -21.66 -16.65 -3.09
CA ASP A 264 -20.34 -17.26 -3.17
C ASP A 264 -19.90 -17.48 -4.62
N ALA A 265 -20.82 -17.87 -5.52
CA ALA A 265 -20.53 -18.00 -6.94
C ALA A 265 -20.22 -16.64 -7.61
N ALA A 266 -20.93 -15.57 -7.25
CA ALA A 266 -20.66 -14.22 -7.74
C ALA A 266 -19.32 -13.68 -7.22
N LEU A 267 -18.99 -13.96 -5.96
CA LEU A 267 -17.72 -13.60 -5.34
C LEU A 267 -16.56 -14.33 -6.02
N LEU A 268 -16.69 -15.63 -6.26
CA LEU A 268 -15.71 -16.42 -7.02
C LEU A 268 -15.55 -15.94 -8.47
N GLN A 269 -16.62 -15.46 -9.12
CA GLN A 269 -16.52 -14.85 -10.45
C GLN A 269 -15.75 -13.51 -10.43
N GLN A 270 -15.94 -12.70 -9.39
CA GLN A 270 -15.19 -11.45 -9.21
C GLN A 270 -13.71 -11.73 -8.92
N GLU A 271 -13.41 -12.71 -8.07
CA GLU A 271 -12.03 -13.11 -7.77
C GLU A 271 -11.34 -13.73 -8.98
N THR A 272 -12.01 -14.59 -9.73
CA THR A 272 -11.46 -15.17 -10.96
C THR A 272 -11.29 -14.13 -12.07
N ALA A 273 -12.21 -13.17 -12.20
CA ALA A 273 -12.04 -12.03 -13.11
C ALA A 273 -10.87 -11.14 -12.71
N PHE A 274 -10.70 -10.88 -11.41
CA PHE A 274 -9.57 -10.13 -10.87
C PHE A 274 -8.22 -10.84 -11.12
N ILE A 275 -8.14 -12.14 -10.86
CA ILE A 275 -6.94 -12.94 -11.13
C ILE A 275 -6.64 -12.97 -12.64
N ASN A 276 -7.66 -13.10 -13.50
CA ASN A 276 -7.48 -13.05 -14.95
C ASN A 276 -7.03 -11.65 -15.42
N ALA A 277 -7.53 -10.56 -14.80
CA ALA A 277 -7.10 -9.20 -15.12
C ALA A 277 -5.64 -8.93 -14.72
N ILE A 278 -5.18 -9.45 -13.58
CA ILE A 278 -3.76 -9.41 -13.19
C ILE A 278 -2.92 -10.20 -14.22
N ARG A 279 -3.39 -11.38 -14.63
CA ARG A 279 -2.69 -12.23 -15.59
C ARG A 279 -2.56 -11.58 -16.98
N THR A 280 -3.58 -10.86 -17.44
CA THR A 280 -3.50 -10.11 -18.72
C THR A 280 -2.57 -8.90 -18.61
N GLN A 281 -2.57 -8.19 -17.48
CA GLN A 281 -1.64 -7.06 -17.26
C GLN A 281 -0.15 -7.51 -17.24
N THR A 282 0.13 -8.70 -16.71
CA THR A 282 1.49 -9.27 -16.76
C THR A 282 1.89 -9.73 -18.17
N LEU A 283 0.95 -10.21 -18.99
CA LEU A 283 1.25 -10.64 -20.36
C LEU A 283 1.46 -9.44 -21.32
N ASP A 284 0.73 -8.34 -21.12
CA ASP A 284 0.90 -7.11 -21.92
C ASP A 284 2.23 -6.39 -21.61
N THR A 285 2.75 -6.53 -20.38
CA THR A 285 4.07 -6.01 -20.00
C THR A 285 5.22 -6.89 -20.52
N ASP A 286 5.03 -8.20 -20.63
CA ASP A 286 6.03 -9.10 -21.23
C ASP A 286 6.12 -8.98 -22.76
N ILE A 287 5.00 -8.74 -23.47
CA ILE A 287 4.99 -8.52 -24.93
C ILE A 287 5.65 -7.19 -25.30
N THR A 288 5.48 -6.15 -24.48
CA THR A 288 6.13 -4.85 -24.69
C THR A 288 7.62 -4.87 -24.32
N PHE A 289 8.05 -5.76 -23.41
CA PHE A 289 9.48 -5.98 -23.15
C PHE A 289 10.17 -6.75 -24.28
N GLN A 290 9.53 -7.78 -24.85
CA GLN A 290 10.10 -8.53 -25.98
C GLN A 290 10.15 -7.72 -27.28
N GLN A 291 9.23 -6.77 -27.53
CA GLN A 291 9.28 -5.92 -28.73
C GLN A 291 10.36 -4.82 -28.67
N ASN A 292 10.82 -4.42 -27.47
CA ASN A 292 11.87 -3.41 -27.31
C ASN A 292 13.30 -3.99 -27.37
N GLU A 293 13.48 -5.30 -27.20
CA GLU A 293 14.81 -5.94 -27.38
C GLU A 293 15.18 -6.19 -28.86
N TYR A 294 14.23 -6.13 -29.80
CA TYR A 294 14.50 -6.26 -31.24
C TYR A 294 14.86 -4.93 -31.94
N PHE A 295 14.93 -3.81 -31.21
CA PHE A 295 15.28 -2.49 -31.76
C PHE A 295 16.64 -1.91 -31.27
N ILE A 296 17.44 -2.70 -30.53
CA ILE A 296 18.78 -2.30 -30.04
C ILE A 296 19.89 -3.25 -30.56
N ASN A 297 19.78 -3.76 -31.78
CA ASN A 297 20.91 -4.31 -32.53
C ASN A 297 20.89 -3.84 -33.98
#